data_AF-L9VWI7-F1
#
_entry.id   AF-L9VWI7-F1
#
_cell.length_a   1.000
_cell.length_b   1.000
_cell.length_c   1.000
_cell.angle_alpha   90.00
_cell.angle_beta   90.00
_cell.angle_gamma   90.00
#
_symmetry.space_group_name_H-M   'P 1'
#
loop_
_entity.id
_entity.type
_entity.pdbx_description
1 polymer ?
#
loop_
_entity_poly.entity_id
_entity_poly.type
_entity_poly.pdbx_seq_one_letter_code
_entity_poly.pdbx_strand_id
1 'polypeptide(L)' 'MLSDQTEQITTHAGAAPFIENADLVPPALSIHNVEARHASFLRELNGEVGFPMAFDQPRSRSEVLELASGFIVE' A
#
# COMPACT_ATOMS: atom_id res chain seq x y z
N MET A 1 -10.57 -5.81 -9.43
CA MET A 1 -9.22 -5.57 -9.98
C MET A 1 -8.82 -4.09 -9.98
N LEU A 2 -9.76 -3.15 -10.15
CA LEU A 2 -9.48 -1.69 -10.14
C LEU A 2 -9.23 -1.08 -8.74
N SER A 3 -9.48 -1.79 -7.63
CA SER A 3 -9.30 -1.26 -6.26
C SER A 3 -7.92 -1.55 -5.63
N ASP A 4 -7.22 -2.56 -6.15
CA ASP A 4 -6.09 -3.23 -5.49
C ASP A 4 -4.80 -2.38 -5.42
N GLN A 5 -4.61 -1.46 -6.37
CA GLN A 5 -3.29 -0.83 -6.57
C GLN A 5 -2.94 0.23 -5.52
N THR A 6 -3.92 0.87 -4.91
CA THR A 6 -3.72 1.70 -3.71
C THR A 6 -3.60 0.89 -2.42
N GLU A 7 -4.02 -0.37 -2.42
CA GLU A 7 -4.09 -1.17 -1.19
C GLU A 7 -2.68 -1.45 -0.65
N GLN A 8 -1.71 -1.73 -1.52
CA GLN A 8 -0.33 -1.97 -1.09
C GLN A 8 0.34 -0.73 -0.48
N ILE A 9 0.26 0.43 -1.14
CA ILE A 9 0.84 1.70 -0.65
C ILE A 9 0.27 2.06 0.71
N THR A 10 -1.07 2.06 0.80
CA THR A 10 -1.80 2.48 2.00
C THR A 10 -1.65 1.48 3.15
N THR A 11 -1.48 0.19 2.86
CA THR A 11 -1.16 -0.84 3.85
C THR A 11 0.24 -0.65 4.43
N HIS A 12 1.27 -0.45 3.58
CA HIS A 12 2.64 -0.23 4.06
C HIS A 12 2.75 1.07 4.87
N ALA A 13 2.06 2.14 4.46
CA ALA A 13 1.98 3.36 5.24
C ALA A 13 1.28 3.15 6.59
N GLY A 14 0.18 2.39 6.62
CA GLY A 14 -0.54 2.06 7.86
C GLY A 14 0.24 1.14 8.80
N ALA A 15 1.17 0.33 8.27
CA ALA A 15 2.05 -0.53 9.06
C ALA A 15 3.23 0.25 9.69
N ALA A 16 3.60 1.41 9.14
CA ALA A 16 4.80 2.15 9.55
C ALA A 16 4.87 2.47 11.06
N PRO A 17 3.78 2.87 11.76
CA PRO A 17 3.81 3.13 13.20
C PRO A 17 4.09 1.91 14.08
N PHE A 18 3.99 0.69 13.51
CA PHE A 18 4.19 -0.57 14.23
C PHE A 18 5.59 -1.18 14.01
N ILE A 19 6.49 -0.48 13.31
CA ILE A 19 7.87 -0.91 13.14
C ILE A 19 8.65 -0.64 14.44
N GLU A 20 8.95 -1.70 15.18
CA GLU A 20 9.71 -1.59 16.44
C GLU A 20 11.23 -1.61 16.23
N ASN A 21 11.70 -2.32 15.20
CA ASN A 21 13.12 -2.37 14.86
C ASN A 21 13.44 -1.29 13.81
N ALA A 22 14.20 -0.28 14.21
CA ALA A 22 14.61 0.83 13.34
C ALA A 22 15.39 0.37 12.09
N ASP A 23 16.10 -0.76 12.15
CA ASP A 23 16.81 -1.33 11.01
C ASP A 23 15.87 -1.78 9.88
N LEU A 24 14.57 -1.96 10.18
CA LEU A 24 13.55 -2.31 9.20
C LEU A 24 12.92 -1.08 8.52
N VAL A 25 13.16 0.13 9.00
CA VAL A 25 12.59 1.35 8.38
C VAL A 25 13.15 1.58 6.97
N PRO A 26 14.47 1.52 6.71
CA PRO A 26 15.00 1.68 5.35
C PRO A 26 14.43 0.67 4.34
N PRO A 27 14.41 -0.65 4.58
CA PRO A 27 13.82 -1.59 3.63
C PRO A 27 12.31 -1.41 3.50
N ALA A 28 11.58 -1.10 4.56
CA ALA A 28 10.13 -0.85 4.48
C ALA A 28 9.80 0.38 3.61
N LEU A 29 10.55 1.48 3.75
CA LEU A 29 10.40 2.66 2.89
C LEU A 29 10.78 2.36 1.44
N SER A 30 11.79 1.51 1.21
CA SER A 30 12.16 1.09 -0.14
C SER A 30 11.02 0.32 -0.82
N ILE A 31 10.35 -0.60 -0.10
CA ILE A 31 9.20 -1.36 -0.62
C ILE A 31 8.03 -0.41 -0.92
N HIS A 32 7.69 0.46 0.03
CA HIS A 32 6.62 1.44 -0.13
C HIS A 32 6.81 2.32 -1.39
N ASN A 33 8.04 2.77 -1.66
CA ASN A 33 8.36 3.53 -2.87
C ASN A 33 8.18 2.73 -4.17
N VAL A 34 8.45 1.42 -4.16
CA VAL A 34 8.23 0.55 -5.32
C VAL A 34 6.73 0.41 -5.60
N GLU A 35 5.93 0.17 -4.56
CA GLU A 35 4.47 0.07 -4.71
C GLU A 35 3.83 1.39 -5.17
N ALA A 36 4.36 2.53 -4.72
CA ALA A 36 3.94 3.85 -5.22
C ALA A 36 4.13 3.98 -6.75
N ARG A 37 5.27 3.49 -7.26
CA ARG A 37 5.56 3.50 -8.70
C ARG A 37 4.69 2.51 -9.47
N HIS A 38 4.43 1.33 -8.91
CA HIS A 38 3.54 0.35 -9.52
C HIS A 38 2.12 0.90 -9.66
N ALA A 39 1.57 1.49 -8.60
CA ALA A 39 0.23 2.08 -8.67
C ALA A 39 0.17 3.22 -9.67
N SER A 40 1.17 4.12 -9.68
CA SER A 40 1.24 5.22 -10.63
C SER A 40 1.28 4.72 -12.08
N PHE A 41 2.15 3.76 -12.38
CA PHE A 41 2.26 3.17 -13.72
C PHE A 41 0.95 2.51 -14.16
N LEU A 42 0.32 1.73 -13.29
CA LEU A 42 -0.93 1.03 -13.62
C LEU A 42 -2.12 1.99 -13.81
N ARG A 43 -2.18 3.08 -13.04
CA ARG A 43 -3.17 4.14 -13.24
C ARG A 43 -3.02 4.79 -14.61
N GLU A 44 -1.80 5.14 -15.01
CA GLU A 44 -1.53 5.72 -16.33
C GLU A 44 -1.92 4.74 -17.46
N LEU A 45 -1.65 3.43 -17.31
CA LEU A 45 -2.10 2.42 -18.26
C LEU A 45 -3.63 2.31 -18.36
N ASN A 46 -4.35 2.67 -17.30
CA ASN A 46 -5.82 2.72 -17.26
C ASN A 46 -6.37 4.09 -17.70
N GLY A 47 -5.53 5.04 -18.12
CA GLY A 47 -5.95 6.39 -18.49
C GLY A 47 -6.33 7.28 -17.30
N GLU A 48 -5.90 6.91 -16.10
CA GLU A 48 -6.07 7.68 -14.87
C GLU A 48 -4.81 8.51 -14.55
N VAL A 49 -4.96 9.53 -13.71
CA VAL A 49 -3.82 10.28 -13.16
C VAL A 49 -3.00 9.37 -12.25
N GLY A 50 -1.70 9.24 -12.51
CA GLY A 50 -0.81 8.36 -11.76
C GLY A 50 -0.72 8.65 -10.25
N PHE A 51 -0.96 9.89 -9.84
CA PHE A 51 -0.90 10.34 -8.44
C PHE A 51 -2.09 11.28 -8.17
N PRO A 52 -3.29 10.74 -7.94
CA PRO A 52 -4.51 11.55 -7.84
C PRO A 52 -4.53 12.44 -6.58
N MET A 53 -3.78 12.06 -5.56
CA MET A 53 -3.63 12.79 -4.30
C MET A 53 -2.15 13.02 -4.00
N ALA A 54 -1.84 14.12 -3.32
CA ALA A 54 -0.48 14.39 -2.84
C ALA A 54 -0.05 13.47 -1.69
N PHE A 55 -1.02 12.94 -0.95
CA PHE A 55 -0.80 12.03 0.18
C PHE A 55 -1.84 10.92 0.15
N ASP A 56 -1.37 9.67 0.24
CA ASP A 56 -2.24 8.51 0.38
C ASP A 56 -2.68 8.34 1.84
N GLN A 57 -3.95 7.98 2.06
CA GLN A 57 -4.45 7.72 3.41
C GLN A 57 -4.04 6.31 3.86
N PRO A 58 -3.35 6.15 5.00
CA PRO A 58 -2.95 4.83 5.49
C PRO A 58 -4.17 4.01 5.89
N ARG A 59 -4.18 2.72 5.52
CA ARG A 59 -5.22 1.78 5.95
C ARG A 59 -4.99 1.30 7.38
N SER A 60 -6.08 1.11 8.10
CA SER A 60 -6.08 0.46 9.41
C SER A 60 -5.88 -1.06 9.29
N ARG A 61 -5.39 -1.69 10.36
CA ARG A 61 -5.22 -3.16 10.42
C ARG A 61 -6.51 -3.92 10.15
N SER A 62 -7.66 -3.41 10.60
CA SER A 62 -8.97 -4.03 10.34
C SER A 62 -9.34 -4.03 8.87
N GLU A 63 -9.10 -2.93 8.15
CA GLU A 63 -9.34 -2.87 6.70
C GLU A 63 -8.41 -3.82 5.93
N VAL A 64 -7.15 -3.91 6.35
CA VAL A 64 -6.20 -4.86 5.76
C VAL A 64 -6.64 -6.30 5.97
N LEU A 65 -7.10 -6.64 7.19
CA LEU A 65 -7.61 -7.98 7.50
C LEU A 65 -8.88 -8.32 6.72
N GLU A 66 -9.78 -7.34 6.54
CA GLU A 66 -11.00 -7.52 5.74
C GLU A 66 -10.65 -7.86 4.29
N LEU A 67 -9.72 -7.12 3.67
CA LEU A 67 -9.24 -7.37 2.31
C LEU A 67 -8.54 -8.73 2.18
N ALA A 68 -7.70 -9.08 3.16
CA ALA A 68 -6.92 -10.33 3.14
C ALA A 68 -7.74 -11.57 3.53
N SER A 69 -8.93 -11.40 4.10
CA SER A 69 -9.72 -12.48 4.71
C SER A 69 -9.97 -13.67 3.77
N GLY A 70 -10.20 -13.40 2.48
CA GLY A 70 -10.42 -14.43 1.47
C GLY A 70 -9.20 -15.33 1.18
N PHE A 71 -8.01 -14.96 1.66
CA PHE A 71 -6.78 -15.72 1.50
C PHE A 71 -6.34 -16.45 2.78
N ILE A 72 -7.00 -16.20 3.92
CA ILE A 72 -6.68 -16.81 5.21
C ILE A 72 -7.54 -18.07 5.37
N VAL A 73 -6.89 -19.24 5.36
CA VAL A 73 -7.53 -20.55 5.59
C VAL A 73 -7.11 -21.13 6.94
N GLU A 74 -7.93 -22.02 7.51
CA GLU A 74 -7.67 -22.75 8.75
C GLU A 74 -6.64 -23.89 8.58
#